data_AF-A0A7C3EBY7-F1
#
_entry.id   AF-A0A7C3EBY7-F1
#
_cell.length_a   1.000
_cell.length_b   1.000
_cell.length_c   1.000
_cell.angle_alpha   90.00
_cell.angle_beta   90.00
_cell.angle_gamma   90.00
#
_symmetry.space_group_name_H-M   'P 1'
#
loop_
_entity.id
_entity.type
_entity.pdbx_description
1 polymer ?
#
loop_
_entity_poly.entity_id
_entity_poly.type
_entity_poly.pdbx_seq_one_letter_code
_entity_poly.pdbx_strand_id
1 'polypeptide(L)'
;MKPVKSLRALKMFYHPFLSILCITGSNESALYPFLRYLHTMPHVKLNVKPSLPRDLSPYQVVITTGCALSEQNDVELEQFVTAGGGWLALLHKPNANASDLLGVKIGEPGPVCELRIIFQNNSHPMARRLPDAVYITNPHRPLNKISDDAETILYADWHYQHSPMLVTRRAGKGSIACTTLQAYDNHSLQRILYRCLLHLSGRSDNDRMHGVGILGYAPSVGKLHGLGIGATPGLSLAAICDLSAERRAQAREDFPDARILHTAEALAEDPQVDLIIIATPPNTHARLCLQMMAAGKHVVCEKPLALTRQETDAMCDMADKKQVHLSCHQNRRFDVDYRAIQQALNEGLIGDLFYMETFVGGFKHPCGYWHSHEPISGGTAYDWGGHYIDWIVSLFPDRARTVIGTRHKRIWHDVTNADQERVQIRFAGGQEAEFMHSDIAAFRKPKWYLLGTEGAIIGCWRHELVYELDPVLYYHDKNIPRTELTPDLTLFRRHHSGQIIEQKLALPPRQDFLFHRNLADHLLTGEPLVAPLEQSVRVVAILEAAARSALNGGTVEVLDA
;
A
#
# COMPACT_ATOMS: atom_id res chain seq x y z
N MET A 1 4.53 36.57 7.42
CA MET A 1 4.58 35.09 7.37
C MET A 1 5.43 34.69 6.19
N LYS A 2 6.46 33.86 6.39
CA LYS A 2 7.26 33.30 5.29
C LYS A 2 6.35 32.35 4.49
N PRO A 3 6.48 32.28 3.14
CA PRO A 3 5.68 31.36 2.34
C PRO A 3 5.96 29.93 2.78
N VAL A 4 4.89 29.18 3.05
CA VAL A 4 4.91 27.73 3.28
C VAL A 4 5.61 27.11 2.07
N LYS A 5 6.69 26.36 2.31
CA LYS A 5 7.35 25.60 1.26
C LYS A 5 6.28 24.70 0.64
N SER A 6 6.05 24.84 -0.68
CA SER A 6 5.31 23.84 -1.44
C SER A 6 5.82 22.46 -1.02
N LEU A 7 4.92 21.49 -0.80
CA LEU A 7 5.25 20.06 -0.64
C LEU A 7 6.18 19.64 -1.79
N ARG A 8 7.49 19.88 -1.65
CA ARG A 8 8.52 19.26 -2.46
C ARG A 8 8.34 17.79 -2.17
N ALA A 9 8.15 16.99 -3.20
CA ALA A 9 8.08 15.53 -3.09
C ALA A 9 9.07 15.09 -2.00
N LEU A 10 8.55 14.53 -0.91
CA LEU A 10 9.33 14.09 0.23
C LEU A 10 10.43 13.19 -0.31
N LYS A 11 11.67 13.65 -0.25
CA LYS A 11 12.83 12.93 -0.78
C LYS A 11 13.34 12.01 0.32
N MET A 12 12.48 11.08 0.73
CA MET A 12 12.78 10.04 1.69
C MET A 12 13.58 8.94 0.98
N PHE A 13 14.91 9.07 0.92
CA PHE A 13 15.76 8.06 0.28
C PHE A 13 16.35 7.10 1.32
N TYR A 14 15.56 6.14 1.78
CA TYR A 14 16.07 4.99 2.57
C TYR A 14 16.80 3.98 1.70
N HIS A 15 16.47 3.97 0.42
CA HIS A 15 16.96 2.99 -0.54
C HIS A 15 18.04 3.60 -1.43
N PRO A 16 19.18 2.92 -1.63
CA PRO A 16 20.15 3.33 -2.62
C PRO A 16 19.51 3.44 -4.01
N PHE A 17 19.91 4.43 -4.82
CA PHE A 17 19.34 4.60 -6.15
C PHE A 17 19.61 3.40 -7.06
N LEU A 18 18.59 2.88 -7.74
CA LEU A 18 18.70 1.87 -8.79
C LEU A 18 18.66 2.55 -10.16
N SER A 19 19.79 2.55 -10.89
CA SER A 19 19.85 3.18 -12.22
C SER A 19 19.56 2.18 -13.32
N ILE A 20 18.49 2.43 -14.09
CA ILE A 20 17.97 1.51 -15.10
C ILE A 20 17.94 2.20 -16.46
N LEU A 21 18.44 1.51 -17.48
CA LEU A 21 18.24 1.86 -18.88
C LEU A 21 17.21 0.92 -19.48
N CYS A 22 16.14 1.44 -20.06
CA CYS A 22 15.16 0.66 -20.81
C CYS A 22 15.24 1.04 -22.28
N ILE A 23 15.52 0.04 -23.13
CA ILE A 23 15.51 0.19 -24.57
C ILE A 23 14.17 -0.30 -25.10
N THR A 24 13.40 0.62 -25.68
CA THR A 24 12.08 0.35 -26.24
C THR A 24 12.08 0.68 -27.72
N GLY A 25 11.52 -0.19 -28.56
CA GLY A 25 11.28 0.14 -29.97
C GLY A 25 10.28 1.29 -30.11
N SER A 26 10.19 1.86 -31.32
CA SER A 26 9.38 3.05 -31.62
C SER A 26 7.84 2.87 -31.48
N ASN A 27 7.35 1.79 -30.86
CA ASN A 27 5.90 1.52 -30.75
C ASN A 27 5.46 0.54 -29.63
N GLU A 28 6.17 0.47 -28.49
CA GLU A 28 5.87 -0.51 -27.44
C GLU A 28 4.95 0.04 -26.32
N SER A 29 3.73 0.45 -26.69
CA SER A 29 2.70 0.90 -25.75
C SER A 29 2.38 -0.14 -24.66
N ALA A 30 2.55 -1.44 -24.96
CA ALA A 30 2.30 -2.53 -24.04
C ALA A 30 3.19 -2.50 -22.78
N LEU A 31 4.42 -1.95 -22.85
CA LEU A 31 5.34 -1.89 -21.70
C LEU A 31 5.02 -0.71 -20.75
N TYR A 32 4.25 0.27 -21.22
CA TYR A 32 3.96 1.50 -20.49
C TYR A 32 3.42 1.29 -19.07
N PRO A 33 2.52 0.32 -18.79
CA PRO A 33 2.07 0.06 -17.43
C PRO A 33 3.21 -0.31 -16.47
N PHE A 34 4.17 -1.12 -16.92
CA PHE A 34 5.34 -1.48 -16.10
C PHE A 34 6.31 -0.31 -15.91
N LEU A 35 6.55 0.50 -16.95
CA LEU A 35 7.38 1.72 -16.80
C LEU A 35 6.73 2.71 -15.83
N ARG A 36 5.40 2.88 -15.90
CA ARG A 36 4.64 3.71 -14.96
C ARG A 36 4.78 3.18 -13.53
N TYR A 37 4.72 1.86 -13.33
CA TYR A 37 4.96 1.24 -12.04
C TYR A 37 6.36 1.55 -11.50
N LEU A 38 7.42 1.42 -12.31
CA LEU A 38 8.79 1.77 -11.90
C LEU A 38 8.94 3.25 -11.55
N HIS A 39 8.22 4.15 -12.22
CA HIS A 39 8.22 5.58 -11.88
C HIS A 39 7.57 5.90 -10.53
N THR A 40 6.77 5.00 -9.96
CA THR A 40 6.21 5.18 -8.61
C THR A 40 7.25 5.03 -7.49
N MET A 41 8.43 4.50 -7.82
CA MET A 41 9.51 4.22 -6.86
C MET A 41 10.55 5.35 -6.87
N PRO A 42 10.66 6.17 -5.80
CA PRO A 42 11.53 7.35 -5.80
C PRO A 42 13.01 7.03 -6.02
N HIS A 43 13.47 5.85 -5.57
CA HIS A 43 14.87 5.41 -5.71
C HIS A 43 15.19 4.80 -7.08
N VAL A 44 14.21 4.62 -7.97
CA VAL A 44 14.45 4.11 -9.33
C VAL A 44 14.71 5.27 -10.30
N LYS A 45 15.91 5.28 -10.88
CA LYS A 45 16.30 6.22 -11.96
C LYS A 45 16.15 5.53 -13.30
N LEU A 46 14.94 5.59 -13.86
CA LEU A 46 14.62 5.00 -15.16
C LEU A 46 14.94 5.97 -16.31
N ASN A 47 15.76 5.52 -17.26
CA ASN A 47 16.02 6.20 -18.52
C ASN A 47 15.50 5.34 -19.68
N VAL A 48 14.59 5.87 -20.47
CA VAL A 48 14.03 5.18 -21.65
C VAL A 48 14.66 5.73 -22.91
N LYS A 49 15.20 4.86 -23.78
CA LYS A 49 15.83 5.24 -25.04
C LYS A 49 15.37 4.35 -26.20
N PRO A 50 15.36 4.86 -27.44
CA PRO A 50 15.00 4.07 -28.62
C PRO A 50 16.11 3.08 -29.06
N SER A 51 17.34 3.30 -28.61
CA SER A 51 18.50 2.48 -28.96
C SER A 51 19.55 2.48 -27.85
N LEU A 52 20.41 1.45 -27.87
CA LEU A 52 21.48 1.28 -26.89
C LEU A 52 22.53 2.40 -27.05
N PRO A 53 22.88 3.13 -25.97
CA PRO A 53 23.96 4.10 -25.99
C PRO A 53 25.33 3.39 -25.92
N ARG A 54 26.36 4.03 -26.47
CA ARG A 54 27.75 3.51 -26.45
C ARG A 54 28.33 3.31 -25.05
N ASP A 55 27.85 4.05 -24.06
CA ASP A 55 28.31 3.97 -22.67
C ASP A 55 27.18 3.50 -21.76
N LEU A 56 27.35 2.30 -21.20
CA LEU A 56 26.43 1.67 -20.26
C LEU A 56 26.90 1.79 -18.80
N SER A 57 28.09 2.33 -18.54
CA SER A 57 28.66 2.45 -17.19
C SER A 57 27.81 3.22 -16.18
N PRO A 58 26.93 4.19 -16.56
CA PRO A 58 26.05 4.86 -15.60
C PRO A 58 24.90 3.99 -15.09
N TYR A 59 24.64 2.84 -15.73
CA TYR A 59 23.48 2.00 -15.45
C TYR A 59 23.88 0.73 -14.69
N GLN A 60 23.02 0.27 -13.80
CA GLN A 60 23.21 -0.99 -13.10
C GLN A 60 22.46 -2.12 -13.82
N VAL A 61 21.32 -1.80 -14.43
CA VAL A 61 20.49 -2.78 -15.13
C VAL A 61 20.03 -2.20 -16.46
N VAL A 62 20.07 -3.03 -17.50
CA VAL A 62 19.52 -2.74 -18.83
C VAL A 62 18.30 -3.64 -19.07
N ILE A 63 17.20 -3.04 -19.53
CA ILE A 63 16.00 -3.75 -20.00
C ILE A 63 15.98 -3.61 -21.51
N THR A 64 15.85 -4.73 -22.22
CA THR A 64 15.65 -4.72 -23.67
C THR A 64 14.37 -5.45 -24.04
N THR A 65 13.75 -4.99 -25.10
CA THR A 65 12.62 -5.67 -25.74
C THR A 65 13.05 -6.25 -27.08
N GLY A 66 12.34 -7.28 -27.57
CA GLY A 66 12.73 -8.06 -28.74
C GLY A 66 12.91 -7.31 -30.07
N CYS A 67 12.69 -5.99 -30.13
CA CYS A 67 13.02 -5.15 -31.29
C CYS A 67 14.44 -4.56 -31.25
N ALA A 68 15.14 -4.63 -30.11
CA ALA A 68 16.41 -3.97 -29.88
C ALA A 68 17.64 -4.91 -29.90
N LEU A 69 17.47 -6.19 -30.24
CA LEU A 69 18.56 -7.16 -30.31
C LEU A 69 19.04 -7.28 -31.77
N SER A 70 20.15 -6.63 -32.08
CA SER A 70 20.96 -6.85 -33.29
C SER A 70 22.29 -7.48 -32.88
N GLU A 71 23.00 -8.16 -33.79
CA GLU A 71 24.30 -8.78 -33.48
C GLU A 71 25.31 -7.80 -32.87
N GLN A 72 25.23 -6.51 -33.22
CA GLN A 72 26.09 -5.47 -32.67
C GLN A 72 25.72 -5.07 -31.23
N ASN A 73 24.43 -5.11 -30.87
CA ASN A 73 23.97 -4.81 -29.52
C ASN A 73 24.29 -5.95 -28.53
N ASP A 74 24.38 -7.19 -29.02
CA ASP A 74 24.68 -8.35 -28.19
C ASP A 74 26.09 -8.28 -27.58
N VAL A 75 27.09 -7.80 -28.33
CA VAL A 75 28.48 -7.64 -27.85
C VAL A 75 28.57 -6.60 -26.73
N GLU A 76 27.89 -5.46 -26.89
CA GLU A 76 27.89 -4.39 -25.89
C GLU A 76 27.19 -4.82 -24.59
N LEU A 77 26.06 -5.52 -24.71
CA LEU A 77 25.35 -6.10 -23.57
C LEU A 77 26.15 -7.20 -22.88
N GLU A 78 26.83 -8.06 -23.65
CA GLU A 78 27.71 -9.09 -23.10
C GLU A 78 28.86 -8.48 -22.29
N GLN A 79 29.53 -7.45 -22.81
CA GLN A 79 30.58 -6.74 -22.09
C GLN A 79 30.05 -6.11 -20.80
N PHE A 80 28.89 -5.45 -20.89
CA PHE A 80 28.23 -4.82 -19.73
C PHE A 80 27.90 -5.82 -18.63
N VAL A 81 27.27 -6.94 -18.97
CA VAL A 81 26.91 -7.98 -18.00
C VAL A 81 28.17 -8.66 -17.44
N THR A 82 29.14 -9.00 -18.30
CA THR A 82 30.39 -9.62 -17.87
C THR A 82 31.16 -8.74 -16.88
N ALA A 83 31.08 -7.41 -17.04
CA ALA A 83 31.66 -6.43 -16.13
C ALA A 83 30.94 -6.32 -14.77
N GLY A 84 29.73 -6.89 -14.62
CA GLY A 84 28.94 -6.87 -13.39
C GLY A 84 27.54 -6.29 -13.52
N GLY A 85 27.16 -5.84 -14.72
CA GLY A 85 25.83 -5.31 -15.00
C GLY A 85 24.72 -6.37 -15.00
N GLY A 86 23.49 -5.92 -14.85
CA GLY A 86 22.29 -6.77 -14.95
C GLY A 86 21.56 -6.58 -16.27
N TRP A 87 21.08 -7.66 -16.91
CA TRP A 87 20.29 -7.55 -18.13
C TRP A 87 18.96 -8.28 -18.02
N LEU A 88 17.83 -7.58 -18.23
CA LEU A 88 16.51 -8.16 -18.39
C LEU A 88 16.07 -8.12 -19.86
N ALA A 89 15.99 -9.29 -20.50
CA ALA A 89 15.49 -9.46 -21.86
C ALA A 89 13.99 -9.81 -21.86
N LEU A 90 13.18 -8.94 -22.45
CA LEU A 90 11.74 -9.12 -22.65
C LEU A 90 11.49 -9.64 -24.08
N LEU A 91 11.26 -10.95 -24.19
CA LEU A 91 11.23 -11.67 -25.46
C LEU A 91 9.82 -11.74 -26.05
N HIS A 92 9.47 -10.75 -26.88
CA HIS A 92 8.10 -10.61 -27.44
C HIS A 92 7.89 -11.22 -28.83
N LYS A 93 8.95 -11.38 -29.63
CA LYS A 93 8.83 -11.81 -31.03
C LYS A 93 9.16 -13.29 -31.20
N PRO A 94 8.37 -14.04 -31.99
CA PRO A 94 8.79 -15.36 -32.46
C PRO A 94 10.05 -15.16 -33.31
N ASN A 95 11.10 -15.92 -33.04
CA ASN A 95 12.42 -15.82 -33.69
C ASN A 95 13.26 -14.59 -33.30
N ALA A 96 13.06 -13.99 -32.12
CA ALA A 96 14.12 -13.16 -31.57
C ALA A 96 15.40 -14.03 -31.52
N ASN A 97 16.49 -13.58 -32.17
CA ASN A 97 17.80 -14.19 -32.02
C ASN A 97 18.17 -14.03 -30.55
N ALA A 98 17.83 -15.04 -29.75
CA ALA A 98 18.27 -15.12 -28.39
C ALA A 98 19.77 -15.33 -28.48
N SER A 99 20.55 -14.30 -28.15
CA SER A 99 22.00 -14.42 -27.96
C SER A 99 22.27 -15.69 -27.17
N ASP A 100 23.29 -16.47 -27.55
CA ASP A 100 23.70 -17.67 -26.79
C ASP A 100 23.95 -17.33 -25.31
N LEU A 101 24.24 -16.06 -25.02
CA LEU A 101 24.38 -15.51 -23.68
C LEU A 101 23.11 -15.68 -22.82
N LEU A 102 21.92 -15.70 -23.41
CA LEU A 102 20.65 -15.90 -22.70
C LEU A 102 20.48 -17.35 -22.20
N GLY A 103 21.18 -18.32 -22.80
CA GLY A 103 21.09 -19.73 -22.42
C GLY A 103 19.73 -20.38 -22.64
N VAL A 104 18.85 -19.73 -23.42
CA VAL A 104 17.48 -20.20 -23.72
C VAL A 104 17.13 -19.97 -25.19
N LYS A 105 16.24 -20.82 -25.72
CA LYS A 105 15.52 -20.62 -26.98
C LYS A 105 14.02 -20.48 -26.70
N ILE A 106 13.36 -19.57 -27.40
CA ILE A 106 11.91 -19.44 -27.31
C ILE A 106 11.28 -20.65 -28.00
N GLY A 107 10.42 -21.38 -27.30
CA GLY A 107 9.67 -22.50 -27.87
C GLY A 107 8.47 -22.05 -28.70
N GLU A 108 7.80 -23.02 -29.32
CA GLU A 108 6.63 -22.78 -30.16
C GLU A 108 5.53 -22.03 -29.40
N PRO A 109 4.96 -20.95 -29.97
CA PRO A 109 3.93 -20.17 -29.31
C PRO A 109 2.60 -20.93 -29.26
N GLY A 110 2.01 -21.02 -28.08
CA GLY A 110 0.63 -21.41 -27.85
C GLY A 110 -0.35 -20.24 -27.97
N PRO A 111 -1.67 -20.51 -27.82
CA PRO A 111 -2.70 -19.48 -27.80
C PRO A 111 -2.52 -18.51 -26.62
N VAL A 112 -3.18 -17.35 -26.72
CA VAL A 112 -3.37 -16.47 -25.56
C VAL A 112 -4.42 -17.11 -24.65
N CYS A 113 -4.06 -17.35 -23.41
CA CYS A 113 -4.96 -17.89 -22.40
C CYS A 113 -4.55 -17.40 -21.01
N GLU A 114 -5.33 -17.76 -20.00
CA GLU A 114 -4.89 -17.63 -18.62
C GLU A 114 -3.77 -18.64 -18.33
N LEU A 115 -2.65 -18.14 -17.82
CA LEU A 115 -1.52 -18.92 -17.35
C LEU A 115 -1.42 -18.78 -15.85
N ARG A 116 -1.30 -19.92 -15.16
CA ARG A 116 -0.90 -19.99 -13.77
C ARG A 116 0.63 -20.03 -13.72
N ILE A 117 1.25 -18.93 -13.30
CA ILE A 117 2.71 -18.84 -13.11
C ILE A 117 3.08 -19.05 -11.65
N ILE A 118 4.13 -19.82 -11.42
CA ILE A 118 4.57 -20.29 -10.10
C ILE A 118 6.10 -20.16 -10.01
N PHE A 119 6.62 -19.83 -8.84
CA PHE A 119 8.06 -19.90 -8.59
C PHE A 119 8.52 -21.35 -8.53
N GLN A 120 9.59 -21.68 -9.26
CA GLN A 120 10.22 -23.00 -9.19
C GLN A 120 10.70 -23.31 -7.76
N ASN A 121 11.15 -22.27 -7.04
CA ASN A 121 11.51 -22.31 -5.63
C ASN A 121 10.79 -21.19 -4.89
N ASN A 122 9.79 -21.53 -4.06
CA ASN A 122 9.03 -20.56 -3.28
C ASN A 122 9.86 -19.86 -2.18
N SER A 123 11.04 -20.40 -1.84
CA SER A 123 12.00 -19.75 -0.93
C SER A 123 12.91 -18.74 -1.64
N HIS A 124 12.81 -18.62 -2.97
CA HIS A 124 13.60 -17.64 -3.73
C HIS A 124 13.31 -16.22 -3.22
N PRO A 125 14.32 -15.34 -3.02
CA PRO A 125 14.10 -14.00 -2.48
C PRO A 125 13.02 -13.19 -3.23
N MET A 126 12.95 -13.33 -4.55
CA MET A 126 11.92 -12.66 -5.37
C MET A 126 10.48 -13.09 -5.03
N ALA A 127 10.27 -14.29 -4.48
CA ALA A 127 8.96 -14.86 -4.14
C ALA A 127 8.41 -14.39 -2.78
N ARG A 128 9.25 -13.82 -1.90
CA ARG A 128 8.87 -13.46 -0.52
C ARG A 128 7.67 -12.53 -0.47
N ARG A 129 6.64 -12.84 0.33
CA ARG A 129 5.43 -12.00 0.45
C ARG A 129 4.66 -11.78 -0.87
N LEU A 130 4.85 -12.66 -1.86
CA LEU A 130 3.98 -12.79 -3.03
C LEU A 130 3.03 -13.99 -2.86
N PRO A 131 1.91 -14.03 -3.61
CA PRO A 131 1.07 -15.22 -3.68
C PRO A 131 1.84 -16.43 -4.23
N ASP A 132 1.49 -17.63 -3.78
CA ASP A 132 2.10 -18.89 -4.25
C ASP A 132 1.91 -19.13 -5.76
N ALA A 133 0.83 -18.62 -6.32
CA ALA A 133 0.54 -18.65 -7.75
C ALA A 133 -0.02 -17.30 -8.20
N VAL A 134 0.39 -16.86 -9.38
CA VAL A 134 -0.13 -15.67 -10.05
C VAL A 134 -0.82 -16.10 -11.34
N TYR A 135 -2.00 -15.56 -11.59
CA TYR A 135 -2.76 -15.81 -12.82
C TYR A 135 -2.64 -14.60 -13.73
N ILE A 136 -2.24 -14.83 -14.97
CA ILE A 136 -2.07 -13.78 -15.99
C ILE A 136 -2.62 -14.24 -17.33
N THR A 137 -3.22 -13.33 -18.09
CA THR A 137 -3.57 -13.59 -19.48
C THR A 137 -2.37 -13.29 -20.37
N ASN A 138 -1.78 -14.31 -20.99
CA ASN A 138 -0.56 -14.18 -21.77
C ASN A 138 -0.50 -15.27 -22.86
N PRO A 139 0.15 -15.05 -24.01
CA PRO A 139 0.50 -16.15 -24.90
C PRO A 139 1.41 -17.16 -24.19
N HIS A 140 1.10 -18.45 -24.24
CA HIS A 140 2.05 -19.47 -23.78
C HIS A 140 3.27 -19.49 -24.71
N ARG A 141 4.46 -19.22 -24.17
CA ARG A 141 5.72 -19.19 -24.92
C ARG A 141 6.85 -19.66 -24.00
N PRO A 142 7.17 -20.95 -23.99
CA PRO A 142 8.14 -21.48 -23.05
C PRO A 142 9.57 -21.04 -23.41
N LEU A 143 10.41 -20.90 -22.40
CA LEU A 143 11.85 -20.72 -22.54
C LEU A 143 12.54 -22.08 -22.44
N ASN A 144 12.89 -22.66 -23.57
CA ASN A 144 13.61 -23.92 -23.64
C ASN A 144 15.08 -23.67 -23.27
N LYS A 145 15.51 -24.16 -22.12
CA LYS A 145 16.90 -24.01 -21.68
C LYS A 145 17.84 -24.79 -22.62
N ILE A 146 18.88 -24.11 -23.10
CA ILE A 146 19.96 -24.72 -23.91
C ILE A 146 21.30 -24.73 -23.18
N SER A 147 21.36 -24.16 -21.98
CA SER A 147 22.54 -24.17 -21.11
C SER A 147 22.19 -24.70 -19.72
N ASP A 148 23.10 -25.48 -19.14
CA ASP A 148 22.89 -26.13 -17.83
C ASP A 148 22.97 -25.14 -16.66
N ASP A 149 23.66 -24.02 -16.85
CA ASP A 149 23.79 -22.92 -15.89
C ASP A 149 22.58 -21.95 -15.89
N ALA A 150 21.56 -22.23 -16.73
CA ALA A 150 20.32 -21.48 -16.76
C ALA A 150 19.32 -22.02 -15.71
N GLU A 151 18.85 -21.15 -14.84
CA GLU A 151 17.93 -21.44 -13.75
C GLU A 151 16.51 -20.98 -14.08
N THR A 152 15.53 -21.87 -13.96
CA THR A 152 14.12 -21.49 -14.08
C THR A 152 13.67 -20.81 -12.79
N ILE A 153 13.25 -19.55 -12.87
CA ILE A 153 12.69 -18.81 -11.74
C ILE A 153 11.17 -18.98 -11.70
N LEU A 154 10.50 -18.77 -12.83
CA LEU A 154 9.06 -19.00 -12.97
C LEU A 154 8.81 -20.05 -14.04
N TYR A 155 7.80 -20.86 -13.80
CA TYR A 155 7.21 -21.74 -14.80
C TYR A 155 5.69 -21.55 -14.87
N ALA A 156 5.10 -21.96 -15.98
CA ALA A 156 3.66 -22.15 -16.13
C ALA A 156 3.34 -23.63 -16.30
N ASP A 157 2.24 -24.09 -15.70
CA ASP A 157 1.68 -25.41 -15.97
C ASP A 157 1.08 -25.42 -17.38
N TRP A 158 1.60 -26.26 -18.28
CA TRP A 158 1.13 -26.38 -19.65
C TRP A 158 1.10 -27.84 -20.09
N HIS A 159 -0.08 -28.35 -20.42
CA HIS A 159 -0.27 -29.75 -20.82
C HIS A 159 0.43 -30.76 -19.88
N TYR A 160 0.25 -30.59 -18.57
CA TYR A 160 0.88 -31.42 -17.52
C TYR A 160 2.42 -31.35 -17.47
N GLN A 161 3.01 -30.28 -17.99
CA GLN A 161 4.44 -30.01 -17.95
C GLN A 161 4.73 -28.62 -17.40
N HIS A 162 5.86 -28.47 -16.70
CA HIS A 162 6.35 -27.16 -16.28
C HIS A 162 7.10 -26.50 -17.42
N SER A 163 6.49 -25.47 -18.00
CA SER A 163 7.09 -24.63 -19.04
C SER A 163 7.81 -23.44 -18.41
N PRO A 164 9.14 -23.30 -18.52
CA PRO A 164 9.84 -22.13 -17.99
C PRO A 164 9.35 -20.84 -18.66
N MET A 165 9.08 -19.79 -17.88
CA MET A 165 8.55 -18.49 -18.35
C MET A 165 9.42 -17.30 -17.94
N LEU A 166 10.23 -17.46 -16.88
CA LEU A 166 11.29 -16.54 -16.48
C LEU A 166 12.51 -17.37 -16.11
N VAL A 167 13.62 -17.12 -16.79
CA VAL A 167 14.90 -17.84 -16.59
C VAL A 167 15.99 -16.84 -16.27
N THR A 168 16.88 -17.18 -15.34
CA THR A 168 18.07 -16.41 -14.99
C THR A 168 19.34 -17.17 -15.29
N ARG A 169 20.42 -16.46 -15.59
CA ARG A 169 21.74 -17.03 -15.86
C ARG A 169 22.84 -16.08 -15.40
N ARG A 170 23.93 -16.60 -14.85
CA ARG A 170 25.12 -15.81 -14.52
C ARG A 170 26.00 -15.66 -15.77
N ALA A 171 26.54 -14.47 -16.00
CA ALA A 171 27.48 -14.22 -17.09
C ALA A 171 28.59 -13.28 -16.60
N GLY A 172 29.82 -13.80 -16.54
CA GLY A 172 30.94 -13.11 -15.90
C GLY A 172 30.63 -12.73 -14.45
N LYS A 173 30.76 -11.44 -14.12
CA LYS A 173 30.44 -10.92 -12.78
C LYS A 173 28.96 -10.58 -12.59
N GLY A 174 28.21 -10.41 -13.69
CA GLY A 174 26.82 -10.00 -13.69
C GLY A 174 25.83 -11.16 -13.85
N SER A 175 24.62 -10.80 -14.23
CA SER A 175 23.50 -11.73 -14.40
C SER A 175 22.52 -11.27 -15.47
N ILE A 176 21.83 -12.23 -16.05
CA ILE A 176 20.85 -12.03 -17.11
C ILE A 176 19.55 -12.71 -16.68
N ALA A 177 18.42 -12.10 -17.00
CA ALA A 177 17.11 -12.72 -16.91
C ALA A 177 16.37 -12.56 -18.23
N CYS A 178 15.60 -13.58 -18.59
CA CYS A 178 14.81 -13.61 -19.81
C CYS A 178 13.38 -13.98 -19.46
N THR A 179 12.40 -13.30 -20.04
CA THR A 179 10.99 -13.67 -19.89
C THR A 179 10.19 -13.45 -21.16
N THR A 180 9.19 -14.30 -21.36
CA THR A 180 8.16 -14.20 -22.41
C THR A 180 6.83 -13.65 -21.88
N LEU A 181 6.77 -13.30 -20.57
CA LEU A 181 5.60 -12.73 -19.92
C LEU A 181 5.44 -11.24 -20.28
N GLN A 182 4.21 -10.87 -20.65
CA GLN A 182 3.86 -9.58 -21.27
C GLN A 182 2.64 -8.90 -20.64
N ALA A 183 2.04 -9.50 -19.59
CA ALA A 183 0.93 -8.92 -18.83
C ALA A 183 1.41 -7.77 -17.92
N TYR A 184 1.99 -6.72 -18.51
CA TYR A 184 2.68 -5.63 -17.82
C TYR A 184 1.77 -4.76 -16.95
N ASP A 185 0.46 -4.87 -17.12
CA ASP A 185 -0.59 -4.26 -16.29
C ASP A 185 -0.92 -5.10 -15.04
N ASN A 186 -0.56 -6.38 -15.01
CA ASN A 186 -0.76 -7.23 -13.84
C ASN A 186 0.20 -6.84 -12.71
N HIS A 187 -0.36 -6.38 -11.59
CA HIS A 187 0.40 -5.89 -10.45
C HIS A 187 1.39 -6.92 -9.88
N SER A 188 1.00 -8.20 -9.78
CA SER A 188 1.91 -9.24 -9.28
C SER A 188 3.09 -9.45 -10.23
N LEU A 189 2.87 -9.43 -11.55
CA LEU A 189 3.97 -9.50 -12.52
C LEU A 189 4.87 -8.26 -12.46
N GLN A 190 4.31 -7.06 -12.32
CA GLN A 190 5.10 -5.83 -12.13
C GLN A 190 6.05 -5.94 -10.93
N ARG A 191 5.55 -6.44 -9.79
CA ARG A 191 6.37 -6.70 -8.59
C ARG A 191 7.47 -7.72 -8.85
N ILE A 192 7.14 -8.84 -9.49
CA ILE A 192 8.12 -9.88 -9.86
C ILE A 192 9.23 -9.30 -10.74
N LEU A 193 8.87 -8.58 -11.80
CA LEU A 193 9.85 -8.00 -12.72
C LEU A 193 10.70 -6.94 -12.01
N TYR A 194 10.11 -6.11 -11.16
CA TYR A 194 10.88 -5.16 -10.35
C TYR A 194 11.90 -5.85 -9.44
N ARG A 195 11.49 -6.92 -8.75
CA ARG A 195 12.41 -7.72 -7.91
C ARG A 195 13.46 -8.45 -8.72
N CYS A 196 13.14 -8.82 -9.96
CA CYS A 196 14.13 -9.31 -10.91
C CYS A 196 15.19 -8.24 -11.20
N LEU A 197 14.78 -6.98 -11.43
CA LEU A 197 15.72 -5.87 -11.63
C LEU A 197 16.61 -5.63 -10.40
N LEU A 198 16.05 -5.71 -9.18
CA LEU A 198 16.86 -5.64 -7.96
C LEU A 198 17.89 -6.78 -7.93
N HIS A 199 17.45 -8.02 -8.14
CA HIS A 199 18.32 -9.19 -8.16
C HIS A 199 19.45 -9.05 -9.20
N LEU A 200 19.11 -8.62 -10.43
CA LEU A 200 20.05 -8.39 -11.52
C LEU A 200 21.06 -7.27 -11.23
N SER A 201 20.69 -6.29 -10.41
CA SER A 201 21.60 -5.21 -9.96
C SER A 201 22.57 -5.65 -8.85
N GLY A 202 22.54 -6.92 -8.44
CA GLY A 202 23.28 -7.45 -7.30
C GLY A 202 22.63 -7.13 -5.95
N ARG A 203 21.39 -6.64 -5.94
CA ARG A 203 20.62 -6.36 -4.72
C ARG A 203 19.63 -7.50 -4.48
N SER A 204 19.94 -8.37 -3.55
CA SER A 204 18.92 -9.27 -2.99
C SER A 204 18.13 -8.54 -1.91
N ASP A 205 16.86 -8.91 -1.76
CA ASP A 205 16.14 -8.73 -0.50
C ASP A 205 16.97 -9.45 0.57
N ASN A 206 17.83 -8.73 1.28
CA ASN A 206 18.74 -9.33 2.26
C ASN A 206 17.90 -10.05 3.31
N ASP A 207 18.42 -11.11 3.92
CA ASP A 207 17.81 -11.75 5.10
C ASP A 207 17.76 -10.85 6.34
N ARG A 208 17.90 -9.53 6.16
CA ARG A 208 17.80 -8.54 7.21
C ARG A 208 16.37 -8.49 7.70
N MET A 209 16.18 -9.00 8.90
CA MET A 209 14.97 -8.79 9.68
C MET A 209 15.05 -7.38 10.30
N HIS A 210 14.00 -6.58 10.15
CA HIS A 210 13.85 -5.35 10.90
C HIS A 210 13.28 -5.66 12.29
N GLY A 211 14.02 -5.31 13.34
CA GLY A 211 13.51 -5.37 14.68
C GLY A 211 12.47 -4.26 14.90
N VAL A 212 11.26 -4.63 15.31
CA VAL A 212 10.12 -3.74 15.48
C VAL A 212 9.80 -3.59 16.96
N GLY A 213 9.73 -2.34 17.40
CA GLY A 213 9.25 -1.93 18.71
C GLY A 213 7.78 -1.49 18.63
N ILE A 214 6.98 -1.80 19.65
CA ILE A 214 5.62 -1.25 19.82
C ILE A 214 5.64 -0.27 21.00
N LEU A 215 5.19 0.96 20.78
CA LEU A 215 5.00 1.97 21.82
C LEU A 215 3.50 2.20 22.04
N GLY A 216 2.98 1.72 23.17
CA GLY A 216 1.55 1.65 23.48
C GLY A 216 0.98 0.27 23.16
N TYR A 217 0.58 -0.47 24.20
CA TYR A 217 0.08 -1.85 24.09
C TYR A 217 -1.36 -1.98 24.60
N ALA A 218 -2.30 -1.36 23.89
CA ALA A 218 -3.70 -1.72 24.04
C ALA A 218 -3.96 -3.05 23.31
N PRO A 219 -4.58 -4.07 23.93
CA PRO A 219 -4.82 -5.35 23.27
C PRO A 219 -5.56 -5.24 21.92
N SER A 220 -6.42 -4.24 21.74
CA SER A 220 -7.15 -4.01 20.49
C SER A 220 -6.26 -3.63 19.30
N VAL A 221 -5.10 -3.00 19.54
CA VAL A 221 -4.24 -2.46 18.47
C VAL A 221 -2.81 -3.01 18.60
N GLY A 222 -2.22 -2.92 19.79
CA GLY A 222 -0.87 -3.42 20.08
C GLY A 222 -0.72 -4.92 19.86
N LYS A 223 -1.70 -5.74 20.28
CA LYS A 223 -1.66 -7.19 20.03
C LYS A 223 -1.77 -7.50 18.54
N LEU A 224 -2.66 -6.82 17.81
CA LEU A 224 -2.81 -6.99 16.37
C LEU A 224 -1.53 -6.61 15.61
N HIS A 225 -0.84 -5.56 16.03
CA HIS A 225 0.48 -5.23 15.49
C HIS A 225 1.51 -6.32 15.81
N GLY A 226 1.59 -6.79 17.06
CA GLY A 226 2.52 -7.87 17.42
C GLY A 226 2.30 -9.14 16.60
N LEU A 227 1.04 -9.54 16.40
CA LEU A 227 0.67 -10.67 15.54
C LEU A 227 1.03 -10.41 14.07
N GLY A 228 0.74 -9.21 13.56
CA GLY A 228 1.04 -8.83 12.19
C GLY A 228 2.53 -8.78 11.89
N ILE A 229 3.34 -8.30 12.84
CA ILE A 229 4.80 -8.34 12.79
C ILE A 229 5.28 -9.79 12.74
N GLY A 230 4.84 -10.63 13.69
CA GLY A 230 5.24 -12.04 13.76
C GLY A 230 4.83 -12.87 12.53
N ALA A 231 3.72 -12.51 11.88
CA ALA A 231 3.24 -13.17 10.67
C ALA A 231 3.90 -12.65 9.37
N THR A 232 4.78 -11.66 9.43
CA THR A 232 5.36 -11.01 8.24
C THR A 232 6.85 -11.31 8.11
N PRO A 233 7.27 -12.14 7.14
CA PRO A 233 8.69 -12.35 6.85
C PRO A 233 9.42 -11.03 6.58
N GLY A 234 10.56 -10.81 7.23
CA GLY A 234 11.31 -9.55 7.16
C GLY A 234 11.09 -8.61 8.35
N LEU A 235 10.09 -8.88 9.21
CA LEU A 235 9.86 -8.13 10.45
C LEU A 235 9.97 -9.06 11.67
N SER A 236 10.53 -8.57 12.76
CA SER A 236 10.64 -9.32 14.02
C SER A 236 10.21 -8.43 15.19
N LEU A 237 9.36 -8.92 16.07
CA LEU A 237 8.90 -8.15 17.24
C LEU A 237 10.00 -8.17 18.31
N ALA A 238 10.76 -7.08 18.40
CA ALA A 238 11.92 -6.98 19.28
C ALA A 238 11.57 -6.47 20.69
N ALA A 239 10.66 -5.50 20.78
CA ALA A 239 10.31 -4.87 22.05
C ALA A 239 8.87 -4.35 22.08
N ILE A 240 8.28 -4.32 23.28
CA ILE A 240 6.99 -3.68 23.56
C ILE A 240 7.17 -2.75 24.76
N CYS A 241 6.67 -1.52 24.64
CA CYS A 241 6.75 -0.50 25.67
C CYS A 241 5.34 0.03 25.99
N ASP A 242 4.97 0.05 27.27
CA ASP A 242 3.76 0.73 27.75
C ASP A 242 4.00 1.26 29.17
N LEU A 243 3.35 2.38 29.53
CA LEU A 243 3.42 2.98 30.86
C LEU A 243 2.67 2.15 31.91
N SER A 244 1.61 1.43 31.52
CA SER A 244 0.81 0.58 32.40
C SER A 244 1.50 -0.74 32.71
N ALA A 245 1.64 -1.04 34.01
CA ALA A 245 2.18 -2.33 34.47
C ALA A 245 1.32 -3.52 34.02
N GLU A 246 -0.01 -3.36 34.02
CA GLU A 246 -0.96 -4.37 33.56
C GLU A 246 -0.78 -4.68 32.07
N ARG A 247 -0.68 -3.63 31.23
CA ARG A 247 -0.44 -3.83 29.77
C ARG A 247 0.90 -4.48 29.50
N ARG A 248 1.95 -4.13 30.26
CA ARG A 248 3.25 -4.79 30.19
C ARG A 248 3.20 -6.26 30.64
N ALA A 249 2.37 -6.60 31.62
CA ALA A 249 2.15 -7.98 32.03
C ALA A 249 1.46 -8.76 30.89
N GLN A 250 0.38 -8.22 30.32
CA GLN A 250 -0.32 -8.84 29.19
C GLN A 250 0.59 -9.02 27.97
N ALA A 251 1.39 -8.00 27.62
CA ALA A 251 2.34 -8.08 26.52
C ALA A 251 3.36 -9.22 26.69
N ARG A 252 3.80 -9.48 27.93
CA ARG A 252 4.72 -10.58 28.24
C ARG A 252 4.08 -11.95 28.04
N GLU A 253 2.79 -12.07 28.34
CA GLU A 253 2.04 -13.31 28.11
C GLU A 253 1.79 -13.53 26.61
N ASP A 254 1.37 -12.48 25.90
CA ASP A 254 1.08 -12.55 24.47
C ASP A 254 2.34 -12.80 23.62
N PHE A 255 3.46 -12.20 24.01
CA PHE A 255 4.73 -12.22 23.25
C PHE A 255 5.93 -12.44 24.18
N PRO A 256 6.17 -13.69 24.64
CA PRO A 256 7.21 -13.99 25.64
C PRO A 256 8.63 -13.68 25.17
N ASP A 257 8.88 -13.70 23.86
CA ASP A 257 10.20 -13.42 23.28
C ASP A 257 10.50 -11.91 23.12
N ALA A 258 9.47 -11.06 23.21
CA ALA A 258 9.63 -9.62 23.08
C ALA A 258 10.11 -9.00 24.39
N ARG A 259 11.08 -8.07 24.32
CA ARG A 259 11.52 -7.35 25.51
C ARG A 259 10.46 -6.35 25.96
N ILE A 260 10.15 -6.34 27.25
CA ILE A 260 9.12 -5.48 27.82
C ILE A 260 9.77 -4.27 28.50
N LEU A 261 9.52 -3.09 27.95
CA LEU A 261 10.08 -1.81 28.38
C LEU A 261 9.00 -0.93 29.01
N HIS A 262 9.44 0.07 29.77
CA HIS A 262 8.55 0.96 30.53
C HIS A 262 8.69 2.45 30.20
N THR A 263 9.73 2.83 29.44
CA THR A 263 9.95 4.22 28.99
C THR A 263 10.18 4.28 27.49
N ALA A 264 9.72 5.38 26.88
CA ALA A 264 9.94 5.64 25.46
C ALA A 264 11.42 5.83 25.14
N GLU A 265 12.19 6.38 26.08
CA GLU A 265 13.64 6.57 25.99
C GLU A 265 14.37 5.23 25.88
N ALA A 266 14.04 4.25 26.73
CA ALA A 266 14.65 2.92 26.67
C ALA A 266 14.34 2.22 25.33
N LEU A 267 13.13 2.40 24.80
CA LEU A 267 12.76 1.87 23.48
C LEU A 267 13.54 2.58 22.34
N ALA A 268 13.71 3.89 22.43
CA ALA A 268 14.44 4.68 21.44
C ALA A 268 15.94 4.36 21.40
N GLU A 269 16.54 4.03 22.54
CA GLU A 269 17.97 3.69 22.66
C GLU A 269 18.28 2.22 22.33
N ASP A 270 17.24 1.41 22.13
CA ASP A 270 17.38 -0.02 21.94
C ASP A 270 18.07 -0.38 20.61
N PRO A 271 19.26 -1.02 20.63
CA PRO A 271 19.99 -1.33 19.40
C PRO A 271 19.36 -2.44 18.56
N GLN A 272 18.43 -3.24 19.12
CA GLN A 272 17.74 -4.30 18.36
C GLN A 272 16.44 -3.81 17.72
N VAL A 273 16.08 -2.53 17.88
CA VAL A 273 14.88 -1.94 17.29
C VAL A 273 15.29 -1.03 16.14
N ASP A 274 14.90 -1.35 14.91
CA ASP A 274 15.06 -0.50 13.73
C ASP A 274 13.83 0.41 13.52
N LEU A 275 12.64 -0.12 13.80
CA LEU A 275 11.33 0.49 13.50
C LEU A 275 10.46 0.53 14.74
N ILE A 276 9.74 1.62 14.97
CA ILE A 276 8.79 1.75 16.08
C ILE A 276 7.39 2.01 15.55
N ILE A 277 6.43 1.19 15.98
CA ILE A 277 4.99 1.43 15.78
C ILE A 277 4.46 2.16 17.02
N ILE A 278 3.97 3.38 16.83
CA ILE A 278 3.40 4.21 17.88
C ILE A 278 1.88 4.04 17.86
N ALA A 279 1.36 3.35 18.88
CA ALA A 279 -0.06 3.06 19.10
C ALA A 279 -0.55 3.66 20.44
N THR A 280 -0.12 4.89 20.73
CA THR A 280 -0.53 5.68 21.89
C THR A 280 -1.75 6.55 21.54
N PRO A 281 -2.32 7.33 22.48
CA PRO A 281 -3.39 8.28 22.14
C PRO A 281 -2.92 9.41 21.19
N PRO A 282 -3.81 9.95 20.33
CA PRO A 282 -3.45 10.88 19.24
C PRO A 282 -2.68 12.13 19.67
N ASN A 283 -3.05 12.74 20.81
CA ASN A 283 -2.37 13.92 21.36
C ASN A 283 -0.88 13.70 21.71
N THR A 284 -0.40 12.46 21.69
CA THR A 284 1.02 12.15 21.95
C THR A 284 1.81 11.79 20.68
N HIS A 285 1.14 11.55 19.56
CA HIS A 285 1.73 11.00 18.33
C HIS A 285 2.92 11.85 17.85
N ALA A 286 2.71 13.14 17.61
CA ALA A 286 3.74 14.00 17.03
C ALA A 286 5.01 14.05 17.89
N ARG A 287 4.86 14.29 19.19
CA ARG A 287 5.98 14.34 20.14
C ARG A 287 6.76 13.01 20.16
N LEU A 288 6.07 11.88 20.24
CA LEU A 288 6.71 10.58 20.30
C LEU A 288 7.35 10.20 18.96
N CYS A 289 6.71 10.48 17.83
CA CYS A 289 7.29 10.31 16.49
C CYS A 289 8.60 11.09 16.36
N LEU A 290 8.59 12.37 16.74
CA LEU A 290 9.78 13.23 16.71
C LEU A 290 10.90 12.68 17.60
N GLN A 291 10.57 12.19 18.80
CA GLN A 291 11.52 11.56 19.72
C GLN A 291 12.16 10.30 19.12
N MET A 292 11.36 9.38 18.56
CA MET A 292 11.86 8.13 17.97
C MET A 292 12.72 8.40 16.72
N MET A 293 12.28 9.29 15.84
CA MET A 293 13.05 9.67 14.65
C MET A 293 14.34 10.42 15.01
N ALA A 294 14.34 11.24 16.08
CA ALA A 294 15.56 11.90 16.54
C ALA A 294 16.64 10.90 16.97
N ALA A 295 16.23 9.75 17.51
CA ALA A 295 17.09 8.61 17.85
C ALA A 295 17.49 7.74 16.63
N GLY A 296 17.08 8.11 15.42
CA GLY A 296 17.43 7.38 14.19
C GLY A 296 16.54 6.16 13.92
N LYS A 297 15.38 6.05 14.58
CA LYS A 297 14.43 4.97 14.34
C LYS A 297 13.47 5.30 13.21
N HIS A 298 13.13 4.30 12.40
CA HIS A 298 11.97 4.37 11.51
C HIS A 298 10.69 4.41 12.36
N VAL A 299 9.62 5.04 11.87
CA VAL A 299 8.36 5.18 12.59
C VAL A 299 7.15 4.81 11.72
N VAL A 300 6.26 3.98 12.27
CA VAL A 300 4.85 3.92 11.87
C VAL A 300 4.03 4.56 12.98
N CYS A 301 3.19 5.52 12.65
CA CYS A 301 2.27 6.13 13.60
C CYS A 301 0.85 5.61 13.35
N GLU A 302 0.12 5.28 14.42
CA GLU A 302 -1.31 5.06 14.31
C GLU A 302 -2.04 6.30 13.80
N LYS A 303 -3.22 6.06 13.22
CA LYS A 303 -4.11 7.15 12.79
C LYS A 303 -4.77 7.81 14.00
N PRO A 304 -5.12 9.11 13.91
CA PRO A 304 -4.64 10.06 12.90
C PRO A 304 -3.14 10.35 13.09
N LEU A 305 -2.44 10.67 12.00
CA LEU A 305 -0.99 10.91 12.04
C LEU A 305 -0.57 11.97 13.08
N ALA A 306 -1.36 13.04 13.20
CA ALA A 306 -1.27 14.04 14.26
C ALA A 306 -2.62 14.78 14.39
N LEU A 307 -2.73 15.73 15.32
CA LEU A 307 -3.94 16.54 15.49
C LEU A 307 -3.93 17.80 14.62
N THR A 308 -2.75 18.30 14.26
CA THR A 308 -2.61 19.53 13.47
C THR A 308 -1.69 19.36 12.27
N ARG A 309 -1.87 20.21 11.26
CA ARG A 309 -0.99 20.28 10.10
C ARG A 309 0.43 20.69 10.47
N GLN A 310 0.58 21.59 11.44
CA GLN A 310 1.89 22.02 11.92
C GLN A 310 2.70 20.84 12.49
N GLU A 311 2.04 19.95 13.23
CA GLU A 311 2.68 18.75 13.76
C GLU A 311 3.11 17.78 12.65
N THR A 312 2.26 17.55 11.65
CA THR A 312 2.63 16.66 10.53
C THR A 312 3.77 17.24 9.70
N ASP A 313 3.81 18.56 9.48
CA ASP A 313 4.94 19.23 8.82
C ASP A 313 6.24 19.03 9.62
N ALA A 314 6.21 19.17 10.95
CA ALA A 314 7.38 18.92 11.80
C ALA A 314 7.84 17.46 11.76
N MET A 315 6.90 16.51 11.72
CA MET A 315 7.21 15.08 11.59
C MET A 315 7.87 14.77 10.23
N CYS A 316 7.33 15.30 9.14
CA CYS A 316 7.91 15.21 7.80
C CYS A 316 9.33 15.79 7.75
N ASP A 317 9.52 17.00 8.27
CA ASP A 317 10.84 17.66 8.33
C ASP A 317 11.86 16.83 9.13
N MET A 318 11.43 16.18 10.22
CA MET A 318 12.30 15.32 11.01
C MET A 318 12.67 14.03 10.27
N ALA A 319 11.70 13.37 9.63
CA ALA A 319 11.92 12.16 8.84
C ALA A 319 12.96 12.41 7.73
N ASP A 320 12.80 13.53 7.00
CA ASP A 320 13.74 13.98 5.98
C ASP A 320 15.11 14.32 6.58
N LYS A 321 15.15 15.09 7.68
CA LYS A 321 16.42 15.49 8.31
C LYS A 321 17.23 14.29 8.80
N LYS A 322 16.55 13.29 9.37
CA LYS A 322 17.18 12.11 9.95
C LYS A 322 17.39 11.00 8.94
N GLN A 323 16.83 11.13 7.74
CA GLN A 323 16.78 10.07 6.75
C GLN A 323 16.27 8.77 7.40
N VAL A 324 15.14 8.87 8.13
CA VAL A 324 14.39 7.73 8.68
C VAL A 324 12.93 7.72 8.22
N HIS A 325 12.35 6.53 8.08
CA HIS A 325 11.00 6.30 7.52
C HIS A 325 9.91 6.83 8.44
N LEU A 326 8.83 7.34 7.84
CA LEU A 326 7.61 7.75 8.51
C LEU A 326 6.40 7.35 7.65
N SER A 327 5.44 6.65 8.25
CA SER A 327 4.13 6.40 7.61
C SER A 327 3.01 6.35 8.64
N CYS A 328 1.78 6.60 8.21
CA CYS A 328 0.59 6.39 9.02
C CYS A 328 0.05 4.96 8.82
N HIS A 329 -0.46 4.33 9.88
CA HIS A 329 -1.12 3.02 9.80
C HIS A 329 -2.55 3.15 9.25
N GLN A 330 -2.67 3.42 7.95
CA GLN A 330 -3.98 3.44 7.27
C GLN A 330 -4.42 2.03 6.85
N ASN A 331 -4.65 1.17 7.82
CA ASN A 331 -5.00 -0.24 7.62
C ASN A 331 -6.27 -0.45 6.78
N ARG A 332 -7.23 0.47 6.84
CA ARG A 332 -8.50 0.38 6.10
C ARG A 332 -8.38 0.57 4.59
N ARG A 333 -7.19 0.91 4.06
CA ARG A 333 -6.91 0.79 2.61
C ARG A 333 -6.91 -0.64 2.11
N PHE A 334 -6.83 -1.60 3.02
CA PHE A 334 -6.88 -3.02 2.72
C PHE A 334 -8.27 -3.64 2.91
N ASP A 335 -9.26 -2.85 3.37
CA ASP A 335 -10.65 -3.30 3.48
C ASP A 335 -11.15 -3.74 2.09
N VAL A 336 -11.80 -4.90 2.04
CA VAL A 336 -12.16 -5.56 0.76
C VAL A 336 -13.17 -4.76 -0.06
N ASP A 337 -14.05 -4.02 0.61
CA ASP A 337 -15.01 -3.12 -0.04
C ASP A 337 -14.33 -1.88 -0.64
N TYR A 338 -13.40 -1.25 0.09
CA TYR A 338 -12.59 -0.16 -0.47
C TYR A 338 -11.80 -0.63 -1.71
N ARG A 339 -11.16 -1.81 -1.64
CA ARG A 339 -10.40 -2.37 -2.76
C ARG A 339 -11.29 -2.69 -3.97
N ALA A 340 -12.50 -3.22 -3.75
CA ALA A 340 -13.46 -3.47 -4.81
C ALA A 340 -13.95 -2.17 -5.48
N ILE A 341 -14.19 -1.11 -4.68
CA ILE A 341 -14.52 0.22 -5.20
C ILE A 341 -13.36 0.77 -6.03
N GLN A 342 -12.13 0.73 -5.51
CA GLN A 342 -10.95 1.20 -6.23
C GLN A 342 -10.78 0.46 -7.57
N GLN A 343 -10.98 -0.86 -7.59
CA GLN A 343 -10.96 -1.65 -8.81
C GLN A 343 -12.06 -1.21 -9.79
N ALA A 344 -13.30 -1.06 -9.32
CA ALA A 344 -14.42 -0.64 -10.17
C ALA A 344 -14.21 0.76 -10.78
N LEU A 345 -13.60 1.69 -10.04
CA LEU A 345 -13.23 3.01 -10.57
C LEU A 345 -12.11 2.92 -11.60
N ASN A 346 -11.07 2.11 -11.34
CA ASN A 346 -9.97 1.90 -12.30
C ASN A 346 -10.43 1.25 -13.61
N GLU A 347 -11.44 0.38 -13.54
CA GLU A 347 -12.10 -0.24 -14.70
C GLU A 347 -13.10 0.70 -15.39
N GLY A 348 -13.31 1.92 -14.86
CA GLY A 348 -14.22 2.92 -15.44
C GLY A 348 -15.70 2.57 -15.31
N LEU A 349 -16.08 1.68 -14.37
CA LEU A 349 -17.45 1.13 -14.31
C LEU A 349 -18.54 2.17 -14.05
N ILE A 350 -18.19 3.35 -13.52
CA ILE A 350 -19.11 4.48 -13.33
C ILE A 350 -18.65 5.76 -14.04
N GLY A 351 -17.68 5.66 -14.96
CA GLY A 351 -17.04 6.83 -15.56
C GLY A 351 -16.25 7.66 -14.54
N ASP A 352 -16.29 8.98 -14.68
CA ASP A 352 -15.56 9.92 -13.83
C ASP A 352 -16.30 10.14 -12.51
N LEU A 353 -15.67 9.76 -11.38
CA LEU A 353 -16.20 10.00 -10.04
C LEU A 353 -16.25 11.50 -9.73
N PHE A 354 -17.45 12.04 -9.48
CA PHE A 354 -17.64 13.46 -9.18
C PHE A 354 -18.24 13.74 -7.80
N TYR A 355 -18.90 12.75 -7.19
CA TYR A 355 -19.48 12.88 -5.84
C TYR A 355 -19.31 11.60 -5.03
N MET A 356 -18.96 11.74 -3.75
CA MET A 356 -18.90 10.63 -2.81
C MET A 356 -19.43 11.03 -1.43
N GLU A 357 -20.26 10.19 -0.84
CA GLU A 357 -20.62 10.27 0.58
C GLU A 357 -20.25 8.97 1.29
N THR A 358 -19.75 9.11 2.52
CA THR A 358 -19.52 7.97 3.40
C THR A 358 -19.96 8.27 4.83
N PHE A 359 -20.55 7.26 5.48
CA PHE A 359 -21.16 7.38 6.79
C PHE A 359 -20.63 6.31 7.73
N VAL A 360 -20.51 6.63 9.02
CA VAL A 360 -20.20 5.69 10.11
C VAL A 360 -20.99 6.04 11.37
N GLY A 361 -21.28 5.03 12.19
CA GLY A 361 -21.96 5.19 13.47
C GLY A 361 -23.33 4.50 13.52
N GLY A 362 -24.20 5.01 14.38
CA GLY A 362 -25.53 4.47 14.67
C GLY A 362 -26.17 5.20 15.84
N PHE A 363 -26.98 4.52 16.63
CA PHE A 363 -27.55 5.07 17.86
C PHE A 363 -27.04 4.25 19.05
N LYS A 364 -25.82 4.55 19.50
CA LYS A 364 -25.17 3.86 20.62
C LYS A 364 -24.30 4.85 21.36
N HIS A 365 -24.17 4.65 22.67
CA HIS A 365 -23.24 5.41 23.47
C HIS A 365 -21.81 5.26 22.91
N PRO A 366 -21.05 6.37 22.73
CA PRO A 366 -19.66 6.32 22.32
C PRO A 366 -18.81 5.45 23.27
N CYS A 367 -17.71 4.89 22.76
CA CYS A 367 -16.81 4.08 23.58
C CYS A 367 -16.17 4.91 24.70
N GLY A 368 -15.88 4.28 25.84
CA GLY A 368 -15.30 4.97 26.99
C GLY A 368 -13.82 5.34 26.84
N TYR A 369 -13.26 5.87 27.92
CA TYR A 369 -11.84 6.25 28.07
C TYR A 369 -11.45 7.45 27.19
N TRP A 370 -10.21 7.51 26.69
CA TRP A 370 -9.70 8.70 25.99
C TRP A 370 -10.34 8.95 24.62
N HIS A 371 -10.95 7.94 23.97
CA HIS A 371 -11.55 8.09 22.63
C HIS A 371 -12.67 9.14 22.62
N SER A 372 -13.41 9.25 23.73
CA SER A 372 -14.53 10.19 23.88
C SER A 372 -14.14 11.50 24.60
N HIS A 373 -12.84 11.72 24.79
CA HIS A 373 -12.29 12.95 25.36
C HIS A 373 -11.54 13.76 24.29
N GLU A 374 -12.20 14.80 23.75
CA GLU A 374 -11.75 15.59 22.60
C GLU A 374 -10.31 16.12 22.77
N PRO A 375 -9.88 16.66 23.94
CA PRO A 375 -8.50 17.11 24.11
C PRO A 375 -7.43 16.02 23.94
N ILE A 376 -7.81 14.74 23.99
CA ILE A 376 -6.91 13.60 23.80
C ILE A 376 -7.11 12.95 22.43
N SER A 377 -8.35 12.73 22.01
CA SER A 377 -8.67 12.05 20.74
C SER A 377 -8.65 12.95 19.51
N GLY A 378 -8.82 14.26 19.69
CA GLY A 378 -9.12 15.22 18.63
C GLY A 378 -10.62 15.33 18.30
N GLY A 379 -11.45 14.48 18.91
CA GLY A 379 -12.88 14.39 18.65
C GLY A 379 -13.26 13.31 17.64
N THR A 380 -14.56 13.20 17.40
CA THR A 380 -15.16 12.09 16.65
C THR A 380 -14.68 12.00 15.19
N ALA A 381 -14.54 13.13 14.49
CA ALA A 381 -13.96 13.12 13.15
C ALA A 381 -12.50 12.65 13.12
N TYR A 382 -11.70 12.87 14.16
CA TYR A 382 -10.31 12.40 14.16
C TYR A 382 -10.23 10.89 14.36
N ASP A 383 -11.11 10.31 15.18
CA ASP A 383 -11.13 8.87 15.41
C ASP A 383 -11.57 8.11 14.15
N TRP A 384 -12.81 8.29 13.70
CA TRP A 384 -13.32 7.56 12.54
C TRP A 384 -13.04 8.24 11.21
N GLY A 385 -13.12 9.57 11.15
CA GLY A 385 -12.82 10.32 9.94
C GLY A 385 -11.37 10.19 9.50
N GLY A 386 -10.43 9.89 10.41
CA GLY A 386 -9.05 9.54 10.05
C GLY A 386 -8.93 8.39 9.04
N HIS A 387 -9.90 7.47 9.01
CA HIS A 387 -9.99 6.42 7.99
C HIS A 387 -10.86 6.83 6.80
N TYR A 388 -12.02 7.44 7.05
CA TYR A 388 -13.02 7.68 6.01
C TYR A 388 -12.62 8.85 5.09
N ILE A 389 -12.01 9.90 5.67
CA ILE A 389 -11.41 10.99 4.90
C ILE A 389 -10.17 10.50 4.15
N ASP A 390 -9.43 9.53 4.70
CA ASP A 390 -8.32 8.89 4.00
C ASP A 390 -8.76 8.13 2.74
N TRP A 391 -9.90 7.42 2.79
CA TRP A 391 -10.54 6.88 1.58
C TRP A 391 -10.90 7.97 0.57
N ILE A 392 -11.56 9.05 1.02
CA ILE A 392 -11.92 10.20 0.18
C ILE A 392 -10.67 10.78 -0.51
N VAL A 393 -9.61 11.07 0.24
CA VAL A 393 -8.36 11.67 -0.25
C VAL A 393 -7.66 10.77 -1.28
N SER A 394 -7.87 9.46 -1.23
CA SER A 394 -7.28 8.54 -2.21
C SER A 394 -8.10 8.31 -3.45
N LEU A 395 -9.43 8.33 -3.34
CA LEU A 395 -10.30 8.11 -4.49
C LEU A 395 -10.40 9.38 -5.34
N PHE A 396 -10.19 10.56 -4.73
CA PHE A 396 -10.06 11.83 -5.46
C PHE A 396 -8.60 12.25 -5.62
N PRO A 397 -8.09 12.33 -6.87
CA PRO A 397 -6.69 12.69 -7.11
C PRO A 397 -6.40 14.17 -6.77
N ASP A 398 -7.39 15.04 -6.97
CA ASP A 398 -7.24 16.49 -6.80
C ASP A 398 -7.04 16.91 -5.34
N ARG A 399 -6.54 18.12 -5.12
CA ARG A 399 -6.41 18.71 -3.77
C ARG A 399 -7.74 19.23 -3.27
N ALA A 400 -8.04 18.95 -2.00
CA ALA A 400 -9.13 19.61 -1.29
C ALA A 400 -8.88 21.13 -1.31
N ARG A 401 -9.89 21.88 -1.72
CA ARG A 401 -9.85 23.34 -1.87
C ARG A 401 -10.60 24.02 -0.73
N THR A 402 -11.79 23.52 -0.40
CA THR A 402 -12.60 24.06 0.69
C THR A 402 -13.17 22.95 1.56
N VAL A 403 -13.27 23.22 2.85
CA VAL A 403 -13.83 22.30 3.84
C VAL A 403 -14.87 23.04 4.69
N ILE A 404 -15.98 22.38 4.98
CA ILE A 404 -17.00 22.83 5.94
C ILE A 404 -17.20 21.71 6.96
N GLY A 405 -17.11 22.05 8.25
CA GLY A 405 -17.36 21.15 9.37
C GLY A 405 -18.57 21.61 10.18
N THR A 406 -19.42 20.68 10.59
CA THR A 406 -20.54 20.95 11.49
C THR A 406 -20.65 19.87 12.55
N ARG A 407 -21.01 20.25 13.78
CA ARG A 407 -21.07 19.36 14.95
C ARG A 407 -22.39 19.51 15.69
N HIS A 408 -22.84 18.41 16.30
CA HIS A 408 -23.95 18.41 17.24
C HIS A 408 -23.60 17.69 18.53
N LYS A 409 -24.00 18.28 19.66
CA LYS A 409 -23.95 17.68 20.99
C LYS A 409 -25.34 17.76 21.61
N ARG A 410 -26.00 16.62 21.81
CA ARG A 410 -27.45 16.51 22.06
C ARG A 410 -27.84 15.49 23.13
N ILE A 411 -27.13 14.37 23.25
CA ILE A 411 -27.51 13.23 24.10
C ILE A 411 -26.40 12.86 25.09
N TRP A 412 -25.17 12.62 24.61
CA TRP A 412 -24.13 11.97 25.43
C TRP A 412 -23.29 12.98 26.22
N HIS A 413 -23.86 13.68 27.19
CA HIS A 413 -23.20 14.80 27.87
C HIS A 413 -22.10 14.43 28.88
N ASP A 414 -21.95 13.14 29.21
CA ASP A 414 -20.85 12.61 30.02
C ASP A 414 -19.50 12.58 29.26
N VAL A 415 -19.55 12.65 27.92
CA VAL A 415 -18.35 12.73 27.07
C VAL A 415 -18.24 14.09 26.37
N THR A 416 -17.01 14.47 26.02
CA THR A 416 -16.74 15.80 25.42
C THR A 416 -16.85 15.82 23.89
N ASN A 417 -16.65 14.69 23.22
CA ASN A 417 -16.78 14.58 21.76
C ASN A 417 -18.17 14.96 21.27
N ALA A 418 -18.31 15.47 20.04
CA ALA A 418 -19.61 15.66 19.41
C ALA A 418 -20.32 14.33 19.18
N ASP A 419 -21.65 14.31 19.34
CA ASP A 419 -22.48 13.13 19.07
C ASP A 419 -22.66 12.89 17.57
N GLN A 420 -22.52 13.96 16.78
CA GLN A 420 -22.54 13.90 15.33
C GLN A 420 -21.62 14.96 14.75
N GLU A 421 -20.90 14.59 13.71
CA GLU A 421 -20.01 15.49 12.97
C GLU A 421 -20.16 15.21 11.47
N ARG A 422 -20.21 16.28 10.67
CA ARG A 422 -20.24 16.22 9.21
C ARG A 422 -19.14 17.10 8.65
N VAL A 423 -18.40 16.54 7.70
CA VAL A 423 -17.30 17.20 6.98
C VAL A 423 -17.61 17.18 5.50
N GLN A 424 -17.75 18.35 4.89
CA GLN A 424 -17.98 18.52 3.45
C GLN A 424 -16.70 19.07 2.82
N ILE A 425 -16.30 18.48 1.70
CA ILE A 425 -15.03 18.76 1.03
C ILE A 425 -15.34 19.06 -0.44
N ARG A 426 -14.82 20.18 -0.95
CA ARG A 426 -14.79 20.45 -2.40
C ARG A 426 -13.34 20.42 -2.87
N PHE A 427 -13.09 19.69 -3.94
CA PHE A 427 -11.78 19.53 -4.56
C PHE A 427 -11.52 20.60 -5.64
N ALA A 428 -10.26 20.81 -5.98
CA ALA A 428 -9.85 21.79 -6.99
C ALA A 428 -10.42 21.49 -8.38
N GLY A 429 -10.64 20.21 -8.73
CA GLY A 429 -11.29 19.79 -9.97
C GLY A 429 -12.83 19.90 -9.96
N GLY A 430 -13.42 20.39 -8.87
CA GLY A 430 -14.87 20.57 -8.74
C GLY A 430 -15.62 19.36 -8.16
N GLN A 431 -14.94 18.25 -7.89
CA GLN A 431 -15.53 17.10 -7.23
C GLN A 431 -15.88 17.43 -5.77
N GLU A 432 -16.86 16.71 -5.24
CA GLU A 432 -17.37 16.93 -3.89
C GLU A 432 -17.40 15.63 -3.09
N ALA A 433 -17.11 15.73 -1.80
CA ALA A 433 -17.22 14.60 -0.89
C ALA A 433 -17.81 15.00 0.47
N GLU A 434 -18.53 14.07 1.10
CA GLU A 434 -19.05 14.23 2.45
C GLU A 434 -18.69 13.01 3.32
N PHE A 435 -18.13 13.29 4.51
CA PHE A 435 -17.99 12.32 5.58
C PHE A 435 -18.95 12.69 6.72
N MET A 436 -19.66 11.69 7.24
CA MET A 436 -20.55 11.89 8.40
C MET A 436 -20.37 10.77 9.43
N HIS A 437 -20.09 11.17 10.67
CA HIS A 437 -20.20 10.30 11.85
C HIS A 437 -21.44 10.69 12.65
N SER A 438 -22.21 9.71 13.15
CA SER A 438 -23.25 9.99 14.15
C SER A 438 -23.43 8.82 15.13
N ASP A 439 -23.40 9.12 16.43
CA ASP A 439 -23.71 8.21 17.55
C ASP A 439 -25.19 8.32 18.00
N ILE A 440 -25.98 9.12 17.28
CA ILE A 440 -27.41 9.35 17.51
C ILE A 440 -28.26 9.07 16.25
N ALA A 441 -27.70 8.35 15.27
CA ALA A 441 -28.39 7.93 14.06
C ALA A 441 -29.16 6.62 14.27
N ALA A 442 -30.45 6.74 14.57
CA ALA A 442 -31.35 5.59 14.75
C ALA A 442 -31.47 4.75 13.47
N PHE A 443 -31.43 5.41 12.32
CA PHE A 443 -31.29 4.79 11.01
C PHE A 443 -30.02 5.29 10.33
N ARG A 444 -29.31 4.38 9.67
CA ARG A 444 -28.00 4.67 9.08
C ARG A 444 -28.15 5.10 7.62
N LYS A 445 -27.32 6.05 7.20
CA LYS A 445 -27.02 6.26 5.78
C LYS A 445 -26.23 5.05 5.24
N PRO A 446 -26.21 4.84 3.92
CA PRO A 446 -25.29 3.88 3.30
C PRO A 446 -23.85 4.14 3.74
N LYS A 447 -23.06 3.07 3.90
CA LYS A 447 -21.61 3.21 4.20
C LYS A 447 -20.91 3.93 3.05
N TRP A 448 -21.29 3.62 1.81
CA TRP A 448 -20.75 4.20 0.58
C TRP A 448 -21.88 4.69 -0.32
N TYR A 449 -21.74 5.89 -0.87
CA TYR A 449 -22.61 6.41 -1.92
C TYR A 449 -21.76 7.22 -2.91
N LEU A 450 -21.44 6.63 -4.05
CA LEU A 450 -20.56 7.21 -5.07
C LEU A 450 -21.34 7.45 -6.35
N LEU A 451 -21.16 8.61 -6.96
CA LEU A 451 -21.74 8.97 -8.26
C LEU A 451 -20.63 9.31 -9.25
N GLY A 452 -20.71 8.69 -10.42
CA GLY A 452 -19.86 9.01 -11.56
C GLY A 452 -20.68 9.31 -12.81
N THR A 453 -20.02 9.75 -13.87
CA THR A 453 -20.67 10.20 -15.11
C THR A 453 -21.48 9.11 -15.84
N GLU A 454 -21.20 7.83 -15.58
CA GLU A 454 -21.85 6.68 -16.22
C GLU A 454 -22.60 5.75 -15.26
N GLY A 455 -22.58 6.04 -13.95
CA GLY A 455 -23.21 5.16 -12.96
C GLY A 455 -23.02 5.58 -11.51
N ALA A 456 -23.33 4.65 -10.61
CA ALA A 456 -23.19 4.82 -9.17
C ALA A 456 -22.76 3.52 -8.48
N ILE A 457 -22.11 3.64 -7.32
CA ILE A 457 -21.84 2.52 -6.41
C ILE A 457 -22.45 2.85 -5.06
N ILE A 458 -23.27 1.93 -4.53
CA ILE A 458 -23.86 2.05 -3.20
C ILE A 458 -23.41 0.87 -2.34
N GLY A 459 -22.91 1.17 -1.14
CA GLY A 459 -22.51 0.19 -0.15
C GLY A 459 -23.41 0.22 1.07
N CYS A 460 -24.23 -0.80 1.26
CA CYS A 460 -25.15 -0.89 2.39
C CYS A 460 -24.55 -1.70 3.55
N TRP A 461 -24.77 -1.24 4.78
CA TRP A 461 -24.39 -1.97 5.98
C TRP A 461 -25.09 -3.32 6.04
N ARG A 462 -24.34 -4.40 6.29
CA ARG A 462 -24.92 -5.70 6.57
C ARG A 462 -25.45 -5.81 7.99
N HIS A 463 -26.41 -6.72 8.14
CA HIS A 463 -26.91 -7.20 9.43
C HIS A 463 -26.62 -8.70 9.48
N GLU A 464 -25.49 -9.09 10.04
CA GLU A 464 -25.16 -10.50 10.29
C GLU A 464 -24.92 -10.70 11.79
N LEU A 465 -25.66 -11.63 12.39
CA LEU A 465 -25.40 -12.20 13.71
C LEU A 465 -24.60 -13.47 13.48
N VAL A 466 -23.37 -13.55 14.00
CA VAL A 466 -22.53 -14.74 13.86
C VAL A 466 -22.67 -15.57 15.13
N TYR A 467 -23.19 -16.80 14.99
CA TYR A 467 -23.26 -17.78 16.05
C TYR A 467 -22.02 -18.68 15.98
N GLU A 468 -21.21 -18.73 17.05
CA GLU A 468 -20.18 -19.77 17.22
C GLU A 468 -20.76 -20.90 18.10
N LEU A 469 -20.54 -22.16 17.68
CA LEU A 469 -20.92 -23.35 18.45
C LEU A 469 -19.92 -23.52 19.60
N ASP A 470 -20.33 -23.19 20.81
CA ASP A 470 -19.61 -23.50 22.04
C ASP A 470 -20.02 -24.92 22.51
N PRO A 471 -19.08 -25.88 22.68
CA PRO A 471 -19.41 -27.26 23.04
C PRO A 471 -19.97 -27.44 24.46
N VAL A 472 -19.98 -26.39 25.29
CA VAL A 472 -20.52 -26.39 26.67
C VAL A 472 -21.78 -25.52 26.78
N LEU A 473 -21.85 -24.39 26.06
CA LEU A 473 -22.94 -23.41 26.12
C LEU A 473 -23.96 -23.50 24.96
N TYR A 474 -23.76 -24.42 24.01
CA TYR A 474 -24.55 -24.63 22.77
C TYR A 474 -24.54 -23.45 21.78
N TYR A 475 -24.64 -22.19 22.25
CA TYR A 475 -24.53 -20.97 21.44
C TYR A 475 -23.95 -19.81 22.26
N HIS A 476 -22.96 -19.09 21.71
CA HIS A 476 -22.57 -17.76 22.18
C HIS A 476 -22.69 -16.75 21.02
N ASP A 477 -23.42 -15.66 21.25
CA ASP A 477 -23.53 -14.57 20.27
C ASP A 477 -22.21 -13.80 20.22
N LYS A 478 -21.54 -13.82 19.07
CA LYS A 478 -20.38 -12.98 18.83
C LYS A 478 -20.83 -11.76 18.06
N ASN A 479 -21.13 -10.70 18.80
CA ASN A 479 -21.50 -9.42 18.21
C ASN A 479 -20.26 -8.76 17.57
N ILE A 480 -20.07 -8.99 16.27
CA ILE A 480 -19.01 -8.31 15.50
C ILE A 480 -19.44 -6.85 15.32
N PRO A 481 -18.61 -5.86 15.71
CA PRO A 481 -18.93 -4.47 15.46
C PRO A 481 -19.21 -4.25 13.98
N ARG A 482 -20.31 -3.55 13.66
CA ARG A 482 -20.74 -3.37 12.26
C ARG A 482 -19.69 -2.70 11.38
N THR A 483 -18.81 -1.90 11.97
CA THR A 483 -17.66 -1.27 11.31
C THR A 483 -16.62 -2.26 10.81
N GLU A 484 -16.65 -3.50 11.32
CA GLU A 484 -15.80 -4.62 10.91
C GLU A 484 -16.52 -5.56 9.93
N LEU A 485 -17.82 -5.36 9.69
CA LEU A 485 -18.58 -6.12 8.70
C LEU A 485 -18.39 -5.50 7.31
N THR A 486 -18.21 -6.39 6.33
CA THR A 486 -18.11 -5.99 4.93
C THR A 486 -19.50 -5.60 4.39
N PRO A 487 -19.67 -4.41 3.80
CA PRO A 487 -20.95 -3.99 3.24
C PRO A 487 -21.31 -4.78 1.97
N ASP A 488 -22.59 -4.75 1.61
CA ASP A 488 -23.04 -5.15 0.27
C ASP A 488 -22.82 -4.00 -0.71
N LEU A 489 -21.96 -4.22 -1.70
CA LEU A 489 -21.73 -3.28 -2.78
C LEU A 489 -22.63 -3.59 -3.99
N THR A 490 -23.39 -2.60 -4.43
CA THR A 490 -24.19 -2.64 -5.66
C THR A 490 -23.70 -1.56 -6.61
N LEU A 491 -23.38 -1.96 -7.84
CA LEU A 491 -23.09 -1.09 -8.98
C LEU A 491 -24.38 -0.84 -9.76
N PHE A 492 -24.60 0.43 -10.13
CA PHE A 492 -25.70 0.89 -10.96
C PHE A 492 -25.11 1.50 -12.22
N ARG A 493 -25.26 0.85 -13.38
CA ARG A 493 -24.72 1.35 -14.66
C ARG A 493 -25.83 1.82 -15.58
N ARG A 494 -25.59 2.94 -16.26
CA ARG A 494 -26.48 3.39 -17.33
C ARG A 494 -26.21 2.59 -18.60
N HIS A 495 -27.16 1.77 -19.00
CA HIS A 495 -27.13 1.08 -20.27
C HIS A 495 -27.35 2.04 -21.44
N HIS A 496 -26.90 1.68 -22.65
CA HIS A 496 -27.08 2.50 -23.85
C HIS A 496 -28.56 2.75 -24.20
N SER A 497 -29.49 1.91 -23.71
CA SER A 497 -30.95 2.10 -23.83
C SER A 497 -31.50 3.16 -22.87
N GLY A 498 -30.70 3.68 -21.94
CA GLY A 498 -31.12 4.60 -20.89
C GLY A 498 -31.59 3.94 -19.60
N GLN A 499 -31.73 2.61 -19.57
CA GLN A 499 -32.06 1.86 -18.34
C GLN A 499 -30.87 1.81 -17.39
N ILE A 500 -31.15 1.76 -16.08
CA ILE A 500 -30.14 1.50 -15.06
C ILE A 500 -30.11 0.00 -14.77
N ILE A 501 -28.93 -0.61 -14.95
CA ILE A 501 -28.68 -2.02 -14.65
C ILE A 501 -28.00 -2.10 -13.30
N GLU A 502 -28.57 -2.93 -12.43
CA GLU A 502 -28.02 -3.23 -11.10
C GLU A 502 -27.18 -4.49 -11.13
N GLN A 503 -26.00 -4.44 -10.53
CA GLN A 503 -25.09 -5.58 -10.43
C GLN A 503 -24.40 -5.58 -9.08
N LYS A 504 -24.34 -6.73 -8.40
CA LYS A 504 -23.51 -6.87 -7.20
C LYS A 504 -22.03 -6.88 -7.56
N LEU A 505 -21.24 -6.08 -6.86
CA LEU A 505 -19.79 -6.09 -7.04
C LEU A 505 -19.19 -7.28 -6.27
N ALA A 506 -18.31 -8.01 -6.95
CA ALA A 506 -17.53 -9.06 -6.32
C ALA A 506 -16.49 -8.42 -5.39
N LEU A 507 -16.36 -8.99 -4.18
CA LEU A 507 -15.39 -8.55 -3.20
C LEU A 507 -14.17 -9.47 -3.25
N PRO A 508 -12.93 -8.92 -3.23
CA PRO A 508 -11.74 -9.76 -3.14
C PRO A 508 -11.71 -10.51 -1.79
N PRO A 509 -10.99 -11.64 -1.70
CA PRO A 509 -10.84 -12.35 -0.44
C PRO A 509 -10.10 -11.48 0.58
N ARG A 510 -10.56 -11.53 1.84
CA ARG A 510 -9.87 -10.89 2.98
C ARG A 510 -8.53 -11.58 3.21
N GLN A 511 -7.50 -10.78 3.43
CA GLN A 511 -6.18 -11.27 3.80
C GLN A 511 -5.70 -10.49 5.02
N ASP A 512 -5.11 -11.21 5.97
CA ASP A 512 -4.66 -10.59 7.21
C ASP A 512 -3.31 -9.92 7.05
N PHE A 513 -3.11 -8.85 7.84
CA PHE A 513 -1.84 -8.15 8.00
C PHE A 513 -1.22 -7.59 6.70
N LEU A 514 -2.04 -7.28 5.68
CA LEU A 514 -1.55 -6.72 4.41
C LEU A 514 -0.75 -5.42 4.57
N PHE A 515 -1.08 -4.58 5.56
CA PHE A 515 -0.29 -3.40 5.89
C PHE A 515 1.15 -3.78 6.27
N HIS A 516 1.33 -4.75 7.16
CA HIS A 516 2.67 -5.17 7.62
C HIS A 516 3.48 -5.76 6.47
N ARG A 517 2.83 -6.56 5.60
CA ARG A 517 3.47 -7.09 4.38
C ARG A 517 3.93 -5.97 3.45
N ASN A 518 3.06 -5.00 3.17
CA ASN A 518 3.40 -3.85 2.33
C ASN A 518 4.49 -2.96 2.96
N LEU A 519 4.47 -2.79 4.29
CA LEU A 519 5.52 -2.09 5.03
C LEU A 519 6.87 -2.81 4.93
N ALA A 520 6.88 -4.14 5.07
CA ALA A 520 8.09 -4.93 4.91
C ALA A 520 8.65 -4.83 3.48
N ASP A 521 7.79 -4.94 2.46
CA ASP A 521 8.19 -4.72 1.06
C ASP A 521 8.75 -3.30 0.86
N HIS A 522 8.11 -2.29 1.43
CA HIS A 522 8.61 -0.92 1.35
C HIS A 522 9.98 -0.75 2.00
N LEU A 523 10.17 -1.24 3.22
CA LEU A 523 11.41 -1.07 3.97
C LEU A 523 12.57 -1.89 3.41
N LEU A 524 12.28 -3.07 2.84
CA LEU A 524 13.32 -4.00 2.38
C LEU A 524 13.63 -3.86 0.89
N THR A 525 12.61 -3.61 0.05
CA THR A 525 12.77 -3.58 -1.41
C THR A 525 12.50 -2.20 -2.01
N GLY A 526 11.92 -1.26 -1.27
CA GLY A 526 11.56 0.06 -1.76
C GLY A 526 10.28 0.10 -2.60
N GLU A 527 9.47 -0.96 -2.55
CA GLU A 527 8.13 -0.96 -3.15
C GLU A 527 7.25 0.15 -2.54
N PRO A 528 6.33 0.76 -3.30
CA PRO A 528 5.52 1.86 -2.79
C PRO A 528 4.57 1.39 -1.67
N LEU A 529 4.32 2.28 -0.70
CA LEU A 529 3.25 2.09 0.27
C LEU A 529 1.89 2.31 -0.40
N VAL A 530 0.92 1.48 -0.05
CA VAL A 530 -0.48 1.62 -0.49
C VAL A 530 -1.08 2.93 0.01
N ALA A 531 -0.66 3.41 1.18
CA ALA A 531 -1.03 4.69 1.75
C ALA A 531 0.20 5.61 1.86
N PRO A 532 0.45 6.46 0.84
CA PRO A 532 1.55 7.43 0.88
C PRO A 532 1.40 8.42 2.04
N LEU A 533 2.52 8.81 2.64
CA LEU A 533 2.55 9.74 3.79
C LEU A 533 1.85 11.07 3.46
N GLU A 534 2.04 11.58 2.23
CA GLU A 534 1.45 12.83 1.77
C GLU A 534 -0.08 12.83 1.87
N GLN A 535 -0.72 11.68 1.66
CA GLN A 535 -2.18 11.56 1.77
C GLN A 535 -2.60 11.67 3.24
N SER A 536 -1.86 11.07 4.17
CA SER A 536 -2.13 11.20 5.60
C SER A 536 -1.94 12.62 6.12
N VAL A 537 -0.96 13.37 5.58
CA VAL A 537 -0.81 14.82 5.86
C VAL A 537 -2.03 15.61 5.38
N ARG A 538 -2.55 15.30 4.18
CA ARG A 538 -3.77 15.93 3.63
C ARG A 538 -5.00 15.61 4.47
N VAL A 539 -5.12 14.38 4.98
CA VAL A 539 -6.20 13.98 5.89
C VAL A 539 -6.19 14.84 7.16
N VAL A 540 -5.03 15.03 7.80
CA VAL A 540 -4.92 15.89 9.00
C VAL A 540 -5.27 17.34 8.67
N ALA A 541 -4.85 17.86 7.51
CA ALA A 541 -5.20 19.22 7.09
C ALA A 541 -6.72 19.41 6.92
N ILE A 542 -7.42 18.42 6.36
CA ILE A 542 -8.88 18.44 6.21
C ILE A 542 -9.57 18.36 7.57
N LEU A 543 -9.11 17.46 8.46
CA LEU A 543 -9.66 17.31 9.81
C LEU A 543 -9.52 18.60 10.63
N GLU A 544 -8.34 19.22 10.59
CA GLU A 544 -8.08 20.47 11.31
C GLU A 544 -8.94 21.62 10.77
N ALA A 545 -9.09 21.73 9.45
CA ALA A 545 -9.99 22.70 8.84
C ALA A 545 -11.45 22.44 9.21
N ALA A 546 -11.90 21.18 9.20
CA ALA A 546 -13.25 20.84 9.61
C ALA A 546 -13.52 21.23 11.08
N ALA A 547 -12.55 20.99 11.97
CA ALA A 547 -12.65 21.39 13.38
C ALA A 547 -12.75 22.92 13.53
N ARG A 548 -11.90 23.69 12.84
CA ARG A 548 -11.98 25.17 12.83
C ARG A 548 -13.31 25.68 12.28
N SER A 549 -13.75 25.13 11.15
CA SER A 549 -15.04 25.45 10.55
C SER A 549 -16.18 25.24 11.54
N ALA A 550 -16.22 24.08 12.20
CA ALA A 550 -17.26 23.75 13.18
C ALA A 550 -17.26 24.70 14.39
N LEU A 551 -16.08 25.05 14.92
CA LEU A 551 -15.93 26.03 16.01
C LEU A 551 -16.44 27.42 15.60
N ASN A 552 -16.28 27.80 14.33
CA ASN A 552 -16.72 29.07 13.79
C ASN A 552 -18.16 29.04 13.22
N GLY A 553 -18.97 28.03 13.58
CA GLY A 553 -20.38 27.95 13.18
C GLY A 553 -20.61 27.41 11.77
N GLY A 554 -19.67 26.63 11.23
CA GLY A 554 -19.77 25.99 9.90
C GLY A 554 -19.32 26.88 8.75
N THR A 555 -18.36 27.78 8.97
CA THR A 555 -17.81 28.66 7.93
C THR A 555 -16.97 27.88 6.90
N VAL A 556 -16.87 28.39 5.68
CA VAL A 556 -16.01 27.78 4.66
C VAL A 556 -14.54 28.03 4.99
N GLU A 557 -13.78 26.96 5.21
CA GLU A 557 -12.32 27.01 5.35
C GLU A 557 -11.67 26.75 3.99
N VAL A 558 -10.74 27.60 3.59
CA VAL A 558 -9.96 27.44 2.35
C VAL A 558 -8.62 26.80 2.71
N LEU A 559 -8.26 25.72 2.03
CA LEU A 559 -6.96 25.08 2.17
C LEU A 559 -5.98 25.67 1.15
N ASP A 560 -4.77 25.98 1.60
CA ASP A 560 -3.70 26.48 0.72
C ASP A 560 -3.29 25.39 -0.29
N ALA A 561 -3.01 25.85 -1.53
CA ALA A 561 -2.82 25.00 -2.70
C ALA A 561 -1.64 24.04 -2.61
#